data_AF-A0A916E4L8-F1
#
_entry.id   AF-A0A916E4L8-F1
#
_cell.length_a   1.000
_cell.length_b   1.000
_cell.length_c   1.000
_cell.angle_alpha   90.00
_cell.angle_beta   90.00
_cell.angle_gamma   90.00
#
_symmetry.space_group_name_H-M   'P 1'
#
loop_
_entity.id
_entity.type
_entity.pdbx_description
1 polymer ?
#
loop_
_entity_poly.entity_id
_entity_poly.type
_entity_poly.pdbx_seq_one_letter_code
_entity_poly.pdbx_strand_id
1 'polypeptide(L)'
;MAIKNTQKTLKTRTERLKLKNQKFKCIEPAALEEINGLFEILGEKIDNTVTQNGTSQNKLRTCVDLQKFIKSHCLIREYSFQIKKCGESDCLICDPVRLPHEIFNQLHYIPDPQISSNPDHYQDFDSLYGQNTTEKDIPSKKNHHECKELAPSGILVAARVRDFVFCISCSKLRCLFSQYVLDDSDYEALQTAMETFAYTCGSPIVPENHFLYDKVFVRMNLTCNLPIEQVYYSCKIEHSQICYYCGEEDNLVEPSQEILSQFQTVYPLCEVCQERGKNFFTKGKIQM
;
A
#
# COMPACT_ATOMS: atom_id res chain seq x y z
N MET A 1 -21.63 -17.72 -13.83
CA MET A 1 -23.03 -17.28 -13.62
C MET A 1 -23.24 -16.58 -12.27
N ALA A 2 -22.60 -17.03 -11.18
CA ALA A 2 -22.69 -16.41 -9.85
C ALA A 2 -22.21 -14.94 -9.79
N ILE A 3 -21.06 -14.61 -10.39
CA ILE A 3 -20.48 -13.25 -10.36
C ILE A 3 -21.42 -12.18 -10.96
N LYS A 4 -22.06 -12.48 -12.11
CA LYS A 4 -23.00 -11.55 -12.76
C LYS A 4 -24.23 -11.26 -11.89
N ASN A 5 -24.71 -12.25 -11.12
CA ASN A 5 -25.83 -12.07 -10.20
C ASN A 5 -25.44 -11.23 -8.98
N THR A 6 -24.22 -11.41 -8.46
CA THR A 6 -23.66 -10.57 -7.38
C THR A 6 -23.49 -9.13 -7.84
N GLN A 7 -22.86 -8.90 -9.01
CA GLN A 7 -22.69 -7.57 -9.60
C GLN A 7 -24.04 -6.87 -9.81
N LYS A 8 -25.05 -7.56 -10.36
CA LYS A 8 -26.39 -7.02 -10.54
C LYS A 8 -27.05 -6.64 -9.21
N THR A 9 -26.89 -7.48 -8.18
CA THR A 9 -27.40 -7.22 -6.83
C THR A 9 -26.75 -5.99 -6.21
N LEU A 10 -25.42 -5.89 -6.27
CA LEU A 10 -24.67 -4.75 -5.77
C LEU A 10 -25.05 -3.47 -6.50
N LYS A 11 -25.07 -3.49 -7.84
CA LYS A 11 -25.50 -2.35 -8.67
C LYS A 11 -26.90 -1.86 -8.28
N THR A 12 -27.85 -2.77 -8.16
CA THR A 12 -29.23 -2.43 -7.76
C THR A 12 -29.29 -1.82 -6.36
N ARG A 13 -28.50 -2.33 -5.40
CA ARG A 13 -28.43 -1.79 -4.04
C ARG A 13 -27.82 -0.38 -4.02
N THR A 14 -26.70 -0.19 -4.71
CA THR A 14 -25.99 1.10 -4.78
C THR A 14 -26.83 2.17 -5.47
N GLU A 15 -27.49 1.87 -6.59
CA GLU A 15 -28.33 2.83 -7.32
C GLU A 15 -29.63 3.23 -6.59
N ARG A 16 -30.00 2.50 -5.52
CA ARG A 16 -31.09 2.90 -4.61
C ARG A 16 -30.65 3.95 -3.60
N LEU A 17 -29.35 4.02 -3.27
CA LEU A 17 -28.81 5.01 -2.37
C LEU A 17 -28.89 6.40 -3.00
N LYS A 18 -29.01 7.43 -2.16
CA LYS A 18 -29.04 8.83 -2.57
C LYS A 18 -28.18 9.68 -1.65
N LEU A 19 -27.43 10.62 -2.21
CA LEU A 19 -26.77 11.69 -1.50
C LEU A 19 -27.34 13.02 -1.98
N LYS A 20 -27.87 13.85 -1.06
CA LYS A 20 -28.49 15.15 -1.40
C LYS A 20 -29.51 15.04 -2.54
N ASN A 21 -30.39 14.04 -2.47
CA ASN A 21 -31.41 13.70 -3.48
C ASN A 21 -30.88 13.21 -4.85
N GLN A 22 -29.56 13.11 -5.05
CA GLN A 22 -28.98 12.50 -6.24
C GLN A 22 -28.71 11.03 -6.00
N LYS A 23 -29.19 10.16 -6.89
CA LYS A 23 -28.89 8.73 -6.83
C LYS A 23 -27.43 8.47 -7.19
N PHE A 24 -26.81 7.52 -6.51
CA PHE A 24 -25.52 7.01 -6.94
C PHE A 24 -25.65 6.33 -8.31
N LYS A 25 -24.63 6.51 -9.14
CA LYS A 25 -24.51 5.84 -10.45
C LYS A 25 -23.40 4.82 -10.35
N CYS A 26 -23.70 3.58 -10.73
CA CYS A 26 -22.65 2.59 -10.93
C CYS A 26 -22.05 2.79 -12.32
N ILE A 27 -20.73 2.89 -12.41
CA ILE A 27 -20.01 2.94 -13.67
C ILE A 27 -19.75 1.49 -14.08
N GLU A 28 -19.93 1.18 -15.36
CA GLU A 28 -19.57 -0.14 -15.86
C GLU A 28 -18.04 -0.31 -15.80
N PRO A 29 -17.55 -1.52 -15.47
CA PRO A 29 -16.12 -1.78 -15.55
C PRO A 29 -15.63 -1.56 -16.98
N ALA A 30 -14.36 -1.13 -17.12
CA ALA A 30 -13.74 -0.96 -18.43
C ALA A 30 -13.88 -2.25 -19.26
N ALA A 31 -14.32 -2.10 -20.50
CA ALA A 31 -14.40 -3.21 -21.45
C ALA A 31 -12.99 -3.71 -21.78
N LEU A 32 -12.87 -4.97 -22.23
CA LEU A 32 -11.57 -5.54 -22.57
C LEU A 32 -10.90 -4.75 -23.70
N GLU A 33 -11.69 -4.23 -24.64
CA GLU A 33 -11.25 -3.38 -25.73
C GLU A 33 -10.67 -2.05 -25.23
N GLU A 34 -11.26 -1.45 -24.18
CA GLU A 34 -10.75 -0.23 -23.57
C GLU A 34 -9.44 -0.49 -22.81
N ILE A 35 -9.35 -1.61 -22.11
CA ILE A 35 -8.13 -2.05 -21.43
C ILE A 35 -7.02 -2.30 -22.46
N ASN A 36 -7.33 -3.02 -23.55
CA ASN A 36 -6.38 -3.28 -24.62
C ASN A 36 -5.90 -1.97 -25.27
N GLY A 37 -6.83 -1.05 -25.56
CA GLY A 37 -6.48 0.28 -26.09
C GLY A 37 -5.55 1.06 -25.17
N LEU A 38 -5.71 0.96 -23.84
CA LEU A 38 -4.76 1.55 -22.89
C LEU A 38 -3.36 0.93 -23.03
N PHE A 39 -3.24 -0.40 -23.09
CA PHE A 39 -1.95 -1.07 -23.22
C PHE A 39 -1.30 -0.83 -24.58
N GLU A 40 -2.09 -0.70 -25.66
CA GLU A 40 -1.61 -0.29 -26.98
C GLU A 40 -0.99 1.12 -26.91
N ILE A 41 -1.69 2.09 -26.30
CA ILE A 41 -1.17 3.45 -26.13
C ILE A 41 0.11 3.46 -25.28
N LEU A 42 0.12 2.72 -24.16
CA LEU A 42 1.31 2.60 -23.31
C LEU A 42 2.49 1.99 -24.08
N GLY A 43 2.22 0.98 -24.91
CA GLY A 43 3.21 0.33 -25.73
C GLY A 43 3.78 1.21 -26.84
N GLU A 44 2.91 1.96 -27.51
CA GLU A 44 3.29 2.87 -28.60
C GLU A 44 4.03 4.11 -28.11
N LYS A 45 3.61 4.68 -26.97
CA LYS A 45 4.11 5.99 -26.50
C LYS A 45 5.20 5.90 -25.45
N ILE A 46 5.27 4.82 -24.68
CA ILE A 46 6.15 4.73 -23.52
C ILE A 46 7.07 3.51 -23.62
N ASP A 47 6.50 2.30 -23.59
CA ASP A 47 7.28 1.07 -23.53
C ASP A 47 6.46 -0.13 -24.02
N ASN A 48 6.84 -0.66 -25.18
CA ASN A 48 6.15 -1.78 -25.85
C ASN A 48 6.29 -3.12 -25.12
N THR A 49 7.09 -3.21 -24.06
CA THR A 49 7.22 -4.41 -23.23
C THR A 49 6.19 -4.47 -22.10
N VAL A 50 5.43 -3.39 -21.87
CA VAL A 50 4.34 -3.35 -20.90
C VAL A 50 3.15 -4.11 -21.46
N THR A 51 2.68 -5.12 -20.73
CA THR A 51 1.57 -5.97 -21.17
C THR A 51 0.51 -6.10 -20.08
N GLN A 52 -0.72 -6.41 -20.48
CA GLN A 52 -1.84 -6.62 -19.56
C GLN A 52 -1.58 -7.73 -18.52
N ASN A 53 -0.77 -8.72 -18.88
CA ASN A 53 -0.43 -9.85 -18.00
C ASN A 53 0.79 -9.56 -17.10
N GLY A 54 1.46 -8.42 -17.28
CA GLY A 54 2.75 -8.10 -16.66
C GLY A 54 2.69 -6.86 -15.77
N THR A 55 1.62 -6.68 -15.00
CA THR A 55 1.35 -5.46 -14.22
C THR A 55 1.92 -5.48 -12.80
N SER A 56 2.57 -6.57 -12.38
CA SER A 56 3.23 -6.62 -11.08
C SER A 56 4.37 -5.61 -11.00
N GLN A 57 4.65 -5.12 -9.79
CA GLN A 57 5.72 -4.13 -9.58
C GLN A 57 7.08 -4.64 -10.08
N ASN A 58 7.34 -5.94 -9.95
CA ASN A 58 8.59 -6.58 -10.35
C ASN A 58 8.71 -6.59 -11.87
N LYS A 59 7.63 -6.95 -12.56
CA LYS A 59 7.62 -6.98 -14.01
C LYS A 59 7.77 -5.58 -14.60
N LEU A 60 7.03 -4.60 -14.07
CA LEU A 60 7.09 -3.22 -14.54
C LEU A 60 8.46 -2.55 -14.30
N ARG A 61 9.25 -3.03 -13.33
CA ARG A 61 10.63 -2.56 -13.13
C ARG A 61 11.59 -3.01 -14.21
N THR A 62 11.30 -4.12 -14.88
CA THR A 62 12.12 -4.60 -16.00
C THR A 62 11.87 -3.82 -17.30
N CYS A 63 10.77 -3.06 -17.38
CA CYS A 63 10.41 -2.20 -18.51
C CYS A 63 11.25 -0.91 -18.48
N VAL A 64 12.37 -0.91 -19.23
CA VAL A 64 13.40 0.14 -19.15
C VAL A 64 12.85 1.53 -19.53
N ASP A 65 12.04 1.63 -20.57
CA ASP A 65 11.56 2.91 -21.07
C ASP A 65 10.40 3.42 -20.22
N LEU A 66 9.59 2.53 -19.64
CA LEU A 66 8.63 2.89 -18.59
C LEU A 66 9.35 3.49 -17.38
N GLN A 67 10.45 2.89 -16.92
CA GLN A 67 11.22 3.44 -15.81
C GLN A 67 11.86 4.78 -16.15
N LYS A 68 12.30 5.00 -17.40
CA LYS A 68 12.78 6.32 -17.86
C LYS A 68 11.66 7.36 -17.86
N PHE A 69 10.47 7.01 -18.35
CA PHE A 69 9.31 7.89 -18.34
C PHE A 69 8.95 8.31 -16.91
N ILE A 70 8.81 7.34 -16.01
CA ILE A 70 8.51 7.60 -14.59
C ILE A 70 9.54 8.56 -13.97
N LYS A 71 10.84 8.38 -14.25
CA LYS A 71 11.89 9.24 -13.70
C LYS A 71 11.89 10.66 -14.27
N SER A 72 11.45 10.85 -15.51
CA SER A 72 11.57 12.12 -16.23
C SER A 72 10.27 12.95 -16.22
N HIS A 73 9.11 12.30 -16.17
CA HIS A 73 7.80 12.93 -16.35
C HIS A 73 6.88 12.77 -15.15
N CYS A 74 7.25 11.94 -14.17
CA CYS A 74 6.43 11.69 -13.00
C CYS A 74 7.13 12.11 -11.72
N LEU A 75 6.32 12.51 -10.74
CA LEU A 75 6.71 12.65 -9.35
C LEU A 75 5.90 11.67 -8.53
N ILE A 76 6.57 10.63 -8.03
CA ILE A 76 5.97 9.65 -7.14
C ILE A 76 6.21 10.11 -5.70
N ARG A 77 5.12 10.21 -4.96
CA ARG A 77 5.05 10.47 -3.52
C ARG A 77 4.15 9.41 -2.86
N GLU A 78 4.20 9.31 -1.55
CA GLU A 78 3.43 8.40 -0.71
C GLU A 78 1.92 8.57 -0.95
N TYR A 79 1.45 9.82 -1.10
CA TYR A 79 0.04 10.15 -1.25
C TYR A 79 -0.34 10.72 -2.62
N SER A 80 0.62 10.83 -3.54
CA SER A 80 0.32 11.35 -4.87
C SER A 80 1.20 10.74 -5.94
N PHE A 81 0.59 10.48 -7.09
CA PHE A 81 1.29 10.20 -8.33
C PHE A 81 1.00 11.33 -9.28
N GLN A 82 2.01 12.18 -9.54
CA GLN A 82 1.85 13.37 -10.35
C GLN A 82 2.56 13.17 -11.69
N ILE A 83 1.92 13.60 -12.77
CA ILE A 83 2.50 13.55 -14.13
C ILE A 83 2.52 14.97 -14.69
N LYS A 84 3.66 15.40 -15.22
CA LYS A 84 3.81 16.69 -15.90
C LYS A 84 4.56 16.48 -17.21
N LYS A 85 4.16 17.19 -18.26
CA LYS A 85 4.98 17.28 -19.49
C LYS A 85 6.38 17.81 -19.14
N CYS A 86 7.43 17.33 -19.80
CA CYS A 86 8.79 17.79 -19.51
C CYS A 86 9.07 19.21 -20.03
N GLY A 87 8.34 19.66 -21.06
CA GLY A 87 8.55 20.96 -21.70
C GLY A 87 9.48 20.92 -22.91
N GLU A 88 10.19 19.80 -23.12
CA GLU A 88 11.07 19.62 -24.28
C GLU A 88 10.27 19.45 -25.57
N SER A 89 10.64 20.21 -26.60
CA SER A 89 9.92 20.24 -27.89
C SER A 89 10.04 18.96 -28.70
N ASP A 90 11.11 18.19 -28.48
CA ASP A 90 11.44 16.93 -29.15
C ASP A 90 11.10 15.70 -28.30
N CYS A 91 10.40 15.89 -27.17
CA CYS A 91 9.96 14.76 -26.35
C CYS A 91 8.94 13.90 -27.11
N LEU A 92 9.38 12.70 -27.47
CA LEU A 92 8.55 11.71 -28.19
C LEU A 92 7.40 11.15 -27.35
N ILE A 93 7.45 11.35 -26.02
CA ILE A 93 6.45 10.80 -25.10
C ILE A 93 5.30 11.79 -24.89
N CYS A 94 5.61 13.02 -24.47
CA CYS A 94 4.58 13.92 -23.96
C CYS A 94 4.02 14.90 -24.99
N ASP A 95 4.54 14.93 -26.22
CA ASP A 95 4.26 15.93 -27.26
C ASP A 95 4.52 17.39 -26.80
N PRO A 96 4.64 18.36 -27.73
CA PRO A 96 4.81 19.76 -27.36
C PRO A 96 3.73 20.30 -26.41
N VAL A 97 4.12 21.25 -25.56
CA VAL A 97 3.21 21.93 -24.65
C VAL A 97 2.27 22.82 -25.46
N ARG A 98 0.95 22.72 -25.19
CA ARG A 98 -0.08 23.55 -25.86
C ARG A 98 -0.26 24.93 -25.22
N LEU A 99 0.13 25.07 -23.96
CA LEU A 99 0.10 26.34 -23.23
C LEU A 99 1.26 27.25 -23.68
N PRO A 100 1.09 28.58 -23.61
CA PRO A 100 2.22 29.50 -23.72
C PRO A 100 3.33 29.13 -22.72
N HIS A 101 4.58 29.15 -23.18
CA HIS A 101 5.73 28.74 -22.35
C HIS A 101 5.81 29.51 -21.04
N GLU A 102 5.48 30.80 -21.03
CA GLU A 102 5.46 31.63 -19.83
C GLU A 102 4.49 31.10 -18.75
N ILE A 103 3.32 30.62 -19.16
CA ILE A 103 2.32 30.06 -18.24
C ILE A 103 2.74 28.65 -17.81
N PHE A 104 3.20 27.83 -18.77
CA PHE A 104 3.62 26.46 -18.47
C PHE A 104 4.79 26.38 -17.48
N ASN A 105 5.74 27.32 -17.60
CA ASN A 105 6.91 27.39 -16.73
C ASN A 105 6.55 27.75 -15.28
N GLN A 106 5.35 28.30 -15.04
CA GLN A 106 4.82 28.59 -13.69
C GLN A 106 4.07 27.40 -13.08
N LEU A 107 3.83 26.33 -13.84
CA LEU A 107 3.20 25.12 -13.32
C LEU A 107 4.25 24.29 -12.60
N HIS A 108 4.07 24.04 -11.31
CA HIS A 108 4.94 23.21 -10.50
C HIS A 108 4.19 21.96 -10.02
N TYR A 109 4.94 20.95 -9.58
CA TYR A 109 4.36 19.82 -8.87
C TYR A 109 3.71 20.30 -7.57
N ILE A 110 2.65 19.62 -7.15
CA ILE A 110 2.01 19.82 -5.86
C ILE A 110 3.04 19.52 -4.77
N PRO A 111 3.30 20.47 -3.85
CA PRO A 111 4.28 20.32 -2.80
C PRO A 111 3.85 19.29 -1.74
N ASP A 112 4.84 18.68 -1.10
CA ASP A 112 4.68 17.83 0.07
C ASP A 112 4.46 18.69 1.33
N PRO A 113 3.58 18.28 2.26
CA PRO A 113 3.39 18.98 3.54
C PRO A 113 4.74 19.20 4.25
N GLN A 114 5.02 20.45 4.65
CA GLN A 114 6.18 20.81 5.48
C GLN A 114 5.69 21.40 6.80
N ILE A 115 6.30 21.02 7.92
CA ILE A 115 5.98 21.65 9.22
C ILE A 115 6.38 23.13 9.17
N SER A 116 5.53 23.99 9.74
CA SER A 116 5.77 25.42 9.86
C SER A 116 6.73 25.74 11.03
N SER A 117 6.92 27.01 11.34
CA SER A 117 7.60 27.40 12.59
C SER A 117 6.84 26.93 13.84
N ASN A 118 5.52 26.74 13.74
CA ASN A 118 4.72 26.06 14.76
C ASN A 118 4.69 24.55 14.46
N PRO A 119 5.18 23.68 15.37
CA PRO A 119 5.25 22.24 15.15
C PRO A 119 3.88 21.56 14.95
N ASP A 120 2.79 22.20 15.37
CA ASP A 120 1.42 21.68 15.25
C ASP A 120 0.74 22.07 13.92
N HIS A 121 1.40 22.86 13.07
CA HIS A 121 0.84 23.33 11.81
C HIS A 121 1.77 23.10 10.63
N TYR A 122 1.19 22.82 9.47
CA TYR A 122 1.89 22.79 8.19
C TYR A 122 1.97 24.19 7.59
N GLN A 123 2.96 24.41 6.72
CA GLN A 123 3.06 25.64 5.93
C GLN A 123 1.94 25.73 4.90
N ASP A 124 1.54 26.97 4.57
CA ASP A 124 0.50 27.24 3.57
C ASP A 124 0.95 26.83 2.17
N PHE A 125 0.00 26.38 1.34
CA PHE A 125 0.27 25.92 -0.02
C PHE A 125 1.04 26.95 -0.86
N ASP A 126 0.61 28.21 -0.84
CA ASP A 126 1.21 29.28 -1.66
C ASP A 126 2.67 29.54 -1.30
N SER A 127 3.06 29.28 -0.05
CA SER A 127 4.46 29.40 0.39
C SER A 127 5.35 28.25 -0.11
N LEU A 128 4.74 27.09 -0.37
CA LEU A 128 5.42 25.87 -0.81
C LEU A 128 5.37 25.65 -2.33
N TYR A 129 4.38 26.21 -3.01
CA TYR A 129 4.19 25.96 -4.44
C TYR A 129 5.38 26.47 -5.25
N GLY A 130 5.97 25.59 -6.06
CA GLY A 130 7.21 25.87 -6.80
C GLY A 130 8.51 25.65 -6.04
N GLN A 131 8.45 25.29 -4.75
CA GLN A 131 9.61 24.90 -3.97
C GLN A 131 9.89 23.39 -4.06
N ASN A 132 11.15 23.00 -3.86
CA ASN A 132 11.53 21.59 -3.71
C ASN A 132 11.20 21.10 -2.30
N THR A 133 10.07 20.44 -2.14
CA THR A 133 9.62 19.84 -0.88
C THR A 133 10.04 18.39 -0.73
N THR A 134 9.94 17.87 0.49
CA THR A 134 10.31 16.48 0.83
C THR A 134 9.24 15.81 1.70
N GLU A 135 9.18 14.49 1.69
CA GLU A 135 8.17 13.74 2.45
C GLU A 135 8.48 13.60 3.94
N LYS A 136 9.48 14.31 4.48
CA LYS A 136 9.93 14.13 5.87
C LYS A 136 8.84 14.39 6.91
N ASP A 137 7.92 15.29 6.61
CA ASP A 137 6.92 15.82 7.54
C ASP A 137 5.53 15.22 7.33
N ILE A 138 5.36 14.28 6.38
CA ILE A 138 4.04 13.70 6.11
C ILE A 138 3.57 12.87 7.32
N PRO A 139 2.25 12.86 7.62
CA PRO A 139 1.70 12.15 8.77
C PRO A 139 2.18 10.70 8.93
N SER A 140 2.25 9.92 7.85
CA SER A 140 2.69 8.50 7.91
C SER A 140 4.18 8.31 8.19
N LYS A 141 5.01 9.34 7.99
CA LYS A 141 6.47 9.28 8.23
C LYS A 141 6.88 9.97 9.52
N LYS A 142 5.97 10.66 10.21
CA LYS A 142 6.21 11.08 11.59
C LYS A 142 6.49 9.82 12.40
N ASN A 143 7.72 9.70 12.93
CA ASN A 143 8.00 8.71 13.94
C ASN A 143 7.03 9.00 15.08
N HIS A 144 6.03 8.14 15.28
CA HIS A 144 5.23 8.20 16.47
C HIS A 144 6.20 8.02 17.65
N HIS A 145 6.57 9.14 18.28
CA HIS A 145 7.19 9.15 19.58
C HIS A 145 6.27 8.33 20.50
N GLU A 146 6.79 7.20 20.99
CA GLU A 146 6.15 6.27 21.92
C GLU A 146 4.61 6.21 21.81
N CYS A 147 4.10 5.57 20.75
CA CYS A 147 2.68 5.23 20.75
C CYS A 147 2.43 4.21 21.87
N LYS A 148 1.64 4.59 22.87
CA LYS A 148 1.25 3.70 23.97
C LYS A 148 0.55 2.48 23.38
N GLU A 149 1.07 1.30 23.69
CA GLU A 149 0.44 0.05 23.26
C GLU A 149 -0.96 -0.04 23.88
N LEU A 150 -1.98 -0.13 23.02
CA LEU A 150 -3.39 -0.22 23.45
C LEU A 150 -3.72 -1.64 23.91
N ALA A 151 -3.05 -2.63 23.34
CA ALA A 151 -3.26 -4.03 23.68
C ALA A 151 -2.84 -4.32 25.14
N PRO A 152 -3.70 -4.99 25.93
CA PRO A 152 -3.31 -5.56 27.21
C PRO A 152 -2.05 -6.44 27.11
N SER A 153 -1.28 -6.48 28.20
CA SER A 153 -0.06 -7.27 28.28
C SER A 153 -0.33 -8.75 27.97
N GLY A 154 0.51 -9.34 27.11
CA GLY A 154 0.40 -10.75 26.73
C GLY A 154 -0.61 -11.07 25.62
N ILE A 155 -1.30 -10.07 25.05
CA ILE A 155 -2.23 -10.29 23.92
C ILE A 155 -1.50 -10.40 22.58
N LEU A 156 -0.41 -9.67 22.35
CA LEU A 156 0.28 -9.61 21.06
C LEU A 156 1.16 -10.84 20.78
N VAL A 157 0.57 -12.03 20.78
CA VAL A 157 1.22 -13.33 20.61
C VAL A 157 0.51 -14.16 19.53
N ALA A 158 1.24 -15.11 18.92
CA ALA A 158 0.75 -15.92 17.81
C ALA A 158 -0.59 -16.66 18.08
N ALA A 159 -0.80 -17.15 19.31
CA ALA A 159 -2.03 -17.83 19.71
C ALA A 159 -3.28 -16.93 19.78
N ARG A 160 -3.08 -15.60 19.78
CA ARG A 160 -4.13 -14.58 19.90
C ARG A 160 -4.40 -13.85 18.59
N VAL A 161 -3.68 -14.19 17.51
CA VAL A 161 -4.01 -13.70 16.16
C VAL A 161 -5.38 -14.26 15.76
N ARG A 162 -6.23 -13.40 15.19
CA ARG A 162 -7.60 -13.74 14.75
C ARG A 162 -7.84 -13.48 13.28
N ASP A 163 -7.18 -12.48 12.74
CA ASP A 163 -7.27 -12.13 11.34
C ASP A 163 -6.09 -11.22 10.96
N PHE A 164 -6.13 -10.66 9.76
CA PHE A 164 -5.12 -9.79 9.22
C PHE A 164 -5.73 -8.57 8.54
N VAL A 165 -5.01 -7.44 8.55
CA VAL A 165 -5.41 -6.23 7.84
C VAL A 165 -4.28 -5.66 7.01
N PHE A 166 -4.61 -5.15 5.82
CA PHE A 166 -3.67 -4.44 4.97
C PHE A 166 -3.53 -2.98 5.38
N CYS A 167 -2.30 -2.53 5.60
CA CYS A 167 -2.00 -1.11 5.73
C CYS A 167 -2.19 -0.42 4.38
N ILE A 168 -3.03 0.61 4.31
CA ILE A 168 -3.29 1.35 3.06
C ILE A 168 -2.07 2.13 2.55
N SER A 169 -1.09 2.42 3.42
CA SER A 169 0.11 3.17 3.03
C SER A 169 1.23 2.27 2.49
N CYS A 170 1.53 1.16 3.17
CA CYS A 170 2.64 0.29 2.75
C CYS A 170 2.21 -1.05 2.14
N SER A 171 0.90 -1.32 2.07
CA SER A 171 0.32 -2.57 1.57
C SER A 171 0.77 -3.83 2.30
N LYS A 172 1.47 -3.70 3.44
CA LYS A 172 1.85 -4.83 4.28
C LYS A 172 0.67 -5.28 5.11
N LEU A 173 0.59 -6.59 5.24
CA LEU A 173 -0.36 -7.28 6.09
C LEU A 173 0.09 -7.24 7.55
N ARG A 174 -0.82 -6.88 8.46
CA ARG A 174 -0.62 -6.74 9.91
C ARG A 174 -1.55 -7.66 10.67
N CYS A 175 -1.09 -8.21 11.79
CA CYS A 175 -1.86 -9.14 12.59
C CYS A 175 -2.91 -8.41 13.42
N LEU A 176 -4.14 -8.93 13.40
CA LEU A 176 -5.21 -8.54 14.30
C LEU A 176 -5.27 -9.53 15.46
N PHE A 177 -5.25 -9.01 16.68
CA PHE A 177 -5.22 -9.81 17.90
C PHE A 177 -6.51 -9.64 18.69
N SER A 178 -6.97 -10.72 19.34
CA SER A 178 -8.00 -10.62 20.37
C SER A 178 -7.73 -11.62 21.49
N GLN A 179 -8.14 -11.25 22.70
CA GLN A 179 -8.04 -12.15 23.85
C GLN A 179 -8.82 -13.44 23.58
N TYR A 180 -10.03 -13.34 23.06
CA TYR A 180 -10.91 -14.48 22.80
C TYR A 180 -11.03 -14.75 21.31
N VAL A 181 -11.55 -15.92 20.95
CA VAL A 181 -12.01 -16.16 19.58
C VAL A 181 -13.18 -15.22 19.33
N LEU A 182 -13.22 -14.58 18.17
CA LEU A 182 -14.32 -13.69 17.81
C LEU A 182 -15.55 -14.56 17.53
N ASP A 183 -16.70 -14.17 18.07
CA ASP A 183 -17.97 -14.74 17.64
C ASP A 183 -18.36 -14.21 16.26
N ASP A 184 -19.39 -14.81 15.65
CA ASP A 184 -19.81 -14.46 14.30
C ASP A 184 -20.18 -12.97 14.17
N SER A 185 -20.78 -12.37 15.21
CA SER A 185 -21.17 -10.97 15.20
C SER A 185 -19.96 -10.03 15.30
N ASP A 186 -19.00 -10.33 16.18
CA ASP A 186 -17.75 -9.58 16.32
C ASP A 186 -16.91 -9.70 15.03
N TYR A 187 -16.91 -10.87 14.39
CA TYR A 187 -16.21 -11.11 13.12
C TYR A 187 -16.85 -10.34 11.96
N GLU A 188 -18.17 -10.38 11.79
CA GLU A 188 -18.88 -9.60 10.77
C GLU A 188 -18.62 -8.08 10.92
N ALA A 189 -18.60 -7.59 12.16
CA ALA A 189 -18.29 -6.21 12.43
C ALA A 189 -16.83 -5.86 12.15
N LEU A 190 -15.89 -6.78 12.39
CA LEU A 190 -14.48 -6.60 12.05
C LEU A 190 -14.29 -6.49 10.54
N GLN A 191 -14.94 -7.36 9.76
CA GLN A 191 -14.91 -7.28 8.30
C GLN A 191 -15.47 -5.93 7.81
N THR A 192 -16.61 -5.52 8.35
CA THR A 192 -17.21 -4.20 8.05
C THR A 192 -16.26 -3.05 8.42
N ALA A 193 -15.59 -3.14 9.56
CA ALA A 193 -14.62 -2.14 10.00
C ALA A 193 -13.40 -2.05 9.06
N MET A 194 -12.88 -3.19 8.60
CA MET A 194 -11.76 -3.23 7.66
C MET A 194 -12.10 -2.63 6.29
N GLU A 195 -13.36 -2.73 5.86
CA GLU A 195 -13.85 -2.08 4.63
C GLU A 195 -14.16 -0.59 4.84
N THR A 196 -14.54 -0.20 6.05
CA THR A 196 -14.99 1.17 6.37
C THR A 196 -13.82 2.10 6.74
N PHE A 197 -12.85 1.59 7.48
CA PHE A 197 -11.74 2.38 8.02
C PHE A 197 -10.45 2.08 7.26
N ALA A 198 -9.81 3.15 6.78
CA ALA A 198 -8.51 3.05 6.13
C ALA A 198 -7.39 2.82 7.16
N TYR A 199 -7.05 1.57 7.42
CA TYR A 199 -6.02 1.22 8.39
C TYR A 199 -4.61 1.65 7.95
N THR A 200 -3.85 2.25 8.86
CA THR A 200 -2.42 2.55 8.70
C THR A 200 -1.60 2.00 9.86
N CYS A 201 -0.35 1.62 9.59
CA CYS A 201 0.55 1.07 10.63
C CYS A 201 0.66 2.03 11.82
N GLY A 202 0.50 1.49 13.03
CA GLY A 202 0.60 2.27 14.27
C GLY A 202 -0.68 3.03 14.65
N SER A 203 -1.77 2.86 13.92
CA SER A 203 -3.10 3.35 14.29
C SER A 203 -3.99 2.20 14.77
N PRO A 204 -5.00 2.44 15.62
CA PRO A 204 -6.00 1.41 15.92
C PRO A 204 -6.81 1.05 14.67
N ILE A 205 -7.38 -0.16 14.64
CA ILE A 205 -8.20 -0.64 13.50
C ILE A 205 -9.57 0.04 13.42
N VAL A 206 -10.07 0.54 14.56
CA VAL A 206 -11.36 1.22 14.69
C VAL A 206 -11.21 2.46 15.58
N PRO A 207 -12.10 3.45 15.50
CA PRO A 207 -12.10 4.60 16.41
C PRO A 207 -12.47 4.21 17.85
N GLU A 208 -12.10 5.05 18.82
CA GLU A 208 -12.29 4.81 20.27
C GLU A 208 -13.74 4.51 20.69
N ASN A 209 -14.71 5.06 19.97
CA ASN A 209 -16.14 4.87 20.24
C ASN A 209 -16.72 3.58 19.64
N HIS A 210 -15.92 2.81 18.90
CA HIS A 210 -16.36 1.56 18.29
C HIS A 210 -16.28 0.42 19.30
N PHE A 211 -17.29 -0.47 19.34
CA PHE A 211 -17.35 -1.54 20.33
C PHE A 211 -16.22 -2.59 20.21
N LEU A 212 -15.56 -2.67 19.04
CA LEU A 212 -14.38 -3.51 18.83
C LEU A 212 -13.07 -2.88 19.35
N TYR A 213 -13.07 -1.60 19.75
CA TYR A 213 -11.86 -0.87 20.12
C TYR A 213 -11.06 -1.54 21.22
N ASP A 214 -11.75 -2.03 22.26
CA ASP A 214 -11.14 -2.76 23.39
C ASP A 214 -11.21 -4.30 23.23
N LYS A 215 -11.57 -4.79 22.04
CA LYS A 215 -11.67 -6.23 21.73
C LYS A 215 -10.65 -6.72 20.71
N VAL A 216 -10.38 -5.90 19.69
CA VAL A 216 -9.50 -6.23 18.57
C VAL A 216 -8.36 -5.23 18.52
N PHE A 217 -7.15 -5.74 18.58
CA PHE A 217 -5.94 -4.95 18.72
C PHE A 217 -5.03 -5.14 17.52
N VAL A 218 -4.30 -4.08 17.21
CA VAL A 218 -3.14 -4.08 16.32
C VAL A 218 -1.96 -3.56 17.13
N ARG A 219 -0.75 -3.95 16.75
CA ARG A 219 0.45 -3.47 17.41
C ARG A 219 0.67 -1.98 17.08
N MET A 220 0.67 -1.14 18.11
CA MET A 220 0.71 0.33 17.96
C MET A 220 2.09 0.87 17.63
N ASN A 221 3.16 0.15 17.97
CA ASN A 221 4.53 0.54 17.61
C ASN A 221 4.97 0.08 16.21
N LEU A 222 4.01 -0.29 15.34
CA LEU A 222 4.30 -0.60 13.95
C LEU A 222 4.49 0.67 13.12
N THR A 223 5.53 0.68 12.29
CA THR A 223 5.68 1.66 11.21
C THR A 223 5.68 0.96 9.86
N CYS A 224 5.37 1.70 8.80
CA CYS A 224 5.40 1.18 7.43
C CYS A 224 6.79 0.64 7.02
N ASN A 225 7.86 1.07 7.69
CA ASN A 225 9.22 0.63 7.42
C ASN A 225 9.56 -0.73 8.07
N LEU A 226 8.77 -1.17 9.07
CA LEU A 226 9.01 -2.45 9.72
C LEU A 226 8.57 -3.63 8.83
N PRO A 227 9.26 -4.78 8.92
CA PRO A 227 8.91 -6.01 8.22
C PRO A 227 7.55 -6.56 8.68
N ILE A 228 7.09 -7.63 8.04
CA ILE A 228 5.95 -8.43 8.51
C ILE A 228 6.22 -8.92 9.93
N GLU A 229 5.20 -8.93 10.77
CA GLU A 229 5.32 -9.36 12.15
C GLU A 229 5.69 -10.85 12.20
N GLN A 230 6.69 -11.22 13.00
CA GLN A 230 7.12 -12.62 13.10
C GLN A 230 6.01 -13.56 13.58
N VAL A 231 5.05 -13.03 14.35
CA VAL A 231 3.89 -13.80 14.82
C VAL A 231 2.98 -14.23 13.68
N TYR A 232 2.96 -13.53 12.54
CA TYR A 232 2.28 -13.96 11.32
C TYR A 232 2.67 -15.40 10.97
N TYR A 233 3.98 -15.64 10.80
CA TYR A 233 4.54 -16.93 10.39
C TYR A 233 4.39 -18.08 11.40
N SER A 234 4.01 -17.76 12.64
CA SER A 234 3.90 -18.75 13.73
C SER A 234 2.46 -18.89 14.24
N CYS A 235 1.52 -18.10 13.70
CA CYS A 235 0.13 -18.20 14.09
C CYS A 235 -0.50 -19.47 13.50
N LYS A 236 -1.66 -19.84 14.03
CA LYS A 236 -2.36 -21.07 13.63
C LYS A 236 -3.39 -20.86 12.52
N ILE A 237 -3.53 -19.62 12.04
CA ILE A 237 -4.44 -19.30 10.94
C ILE A 237 -3.81 -19.83 9.66
N GLU A 238 -4.59 -20.47 8.81
CA GLU A 238 -4.13 -20.88 7.49
C GLU A 238 -3.94 -19.65 6.60
N HIS A 239 -2.74 -19.45 6.08
CA HIS A 239 -2.40 -18.31 5.24
C HIS A 239 -1.23 -18.65 4.30
N SER A 240 -1.06 -17.85 3.25
CA SER A 240 0.07 -17.94 2.32
C SER A 240 1.41 -17.69 3.01
N GLN A 241 2.50 -18.20 2.42
CA GLN A 241 3.85 -17.75 2.75
C GLN A 241 4.12 -16.44 2.04
N ILE A 242 4.56 -15.42 2.78
CA ILE A 242 4.86 -14.09 2.23
C ILE A 242 6.26 -13.64 2.61
N CYS A 243 6.90 -12.83 1.77
CA CYS A 243 8.22 -12.25 2.04
C CYS A 243 8.24 -11.47 3.36
N TYR A 244 9.22 -11.75 4.22
CA TYR A 244 9.40 -11.12 5.53
C TYR A 244 9.44 -9.59 5.47
N TYR A 245 10.04 -9.02 4.43
CA TYR A 245 10.28 -7.59 4.36
C TYR A 245 9.12 -6.81 3.75
N CYS A 246 8.48 -7.33 2.71
CA CYS A 246 7.49 -6.60 1.93
C CYS A 246 6.09 -7.23 1.90
N GLY A 247 5.95 -8.49 2.32
CA GLY A 247 4.67 -9.21 2.27
C GLY A 247 4.27 -9.71 0.89
N GLU A 248 5.19 -9.73 -0.08
CA GLU A 248 4.92 -10.30 -1.42
C GLU A 248 4.83 -11.82 -1.37
N GLU A 249 3.84 -12.39 -2.06
CA GLU A 249 3.61 -13.84 -2.14
C GLU A 249 4.39 -14.47 -3.30
N ASP A 250 4.62 -13.70 -4.37
CA ASP A 250 5.24 -14.17 -5.59
C ASP A 250 6.79 -14.08 -5.55
N ASN A 251 7.43 -14.94 -6.35
CA ASN A 251 8.90 -14.95 -6.56
C ASN A 251 9.69 -15.04 -5.24
N LEU A 252 9.25 -15.93 -4.35
CA LEU A 252 10.00 -16.27 -3.14
C LEU A 252 11.26 -17.05 -3.52
N VAL A 253 12.39 -16.66 -2.93
CA VAL A 253 13.69 -17.27 -3.13
C VAL A 253 13.79 -18.51 -2.24
N GLU A 254 14.23 -19.61 -2.83
CA GLU A 254 14.54 -20.81 -2.05
C GLU A 254 15.82 -20.61 -1.22
N PRO A 255 15.77 -20.82 0.11
CA PRO A 255 16.97 -20.73 0.94
C PRO A 255 17.92 -21.90 0.68
N SER A 256 19.23 -21.63 0.75
CA SER A 256 20.24 -22.70 0.60
C SER A 256 20.22 -23.68 1.78
N GLN A 257 20.64 -24.92 1.51
CA GLN A 257 20.75 -25.96 2.54
C GLN A 257 21.68 -25.57 3.70
N GLU A 258 22.71 -24.76 3.42
CA GLU A 258 23.60 -24.24 4.45
C GLU A 258 22.84 -23.37 5.46
N ILE A 259 22.00 -22.44 4.99
CA ILE A 259 21.22 -21.57 5.87
C ILE A 259 20.20 -22.38 6.67
N LEU A 260 19.50 -23.32 6.01
CA LEU A 260 18.53 -24.19 6.67
C LEU A 260 19.16 -25.07 7.78
N SER A 261 20.41 -25.51 7.58
CA SER A 261 21.13 -26.30 8.59
C SER A 261 21.64 -25.48 9.78
N GLN A 262 21.81 -24.17 9.62
CA GLN A 262 22.40 -23.30 10.63
C GLN A 262 21.36 -22.62 11.55
N PHE A 263 20.10 -22.55 11.15
CA PHE A 263 19.08 -21.78 11.85
C PHE A 263 17.77 -22.55 11.98
N GLN A 264 17.14 -22.47 13.15
CA GLN A 264 15.84 -23.08 13.45
C GLN A 264 14.71 -22.46 12.61
N THR A 265 14.82 -21.17 12.29
CA THR A 265 13.79 -20.47 11.51
C THR A 265 14.45 -19.59 10.48
N VAL A 266 14.01 -19.75 9.23
CA VAL A 266 14.41 -18.94 8.08
C VAL A 266 13.13 -18.35 7.51
N TYR A 267 12.98 -17.03 7.58
CA TYR A 267 11.78 -16.35 7.11
C TYR A 267 11.86 -16.11 5.60
N PRO A 268 10.74 -16.22 4.85
CA PRO A 268 10.75 -16.08 3.39
C PRO A 268 11.32 -14.74 2.92
N LEU A 269 11.96 -14.75 1.76
CA LEU A 269 12.53 -13.59 1.08
C LEU A 269 12.10 -13.63 -0.38
N CYS A 270 11.64 -12.52 -0.96
CA CYS A 270 11.41 -12.43 -2.40
C CYS A 270 12.64 -11.87 -3.13
N GLU A 271 12.77 -12.19 -4.42
CA GLU A 271 13.88 -11.78 -5.29
C GLU A 271 14.11 -10.26 -5.24
N VAL A 272 13.03 -9.47 -5.22
CA VAL A 272 13.08 -8.00 -5.19
C VAL A 272 13.74 -7.46 -3.94
N CYS A 273 13.43 -8.06 -2.80
CA CYS A 273 14.05 -7.68 -1.54
C CYS A 273 15.52 -8.11 -1.54
N GLN A 274 15.83 -9.27 -2.14
CA GLN A 274 17.20 -9.75 -2.30
C GLN A 274 18.04 -8.80 -3.16
N GLU A 275 17.53 -8.37 -4.33
CA GLU A 275 18.17 -7.38 -5.21
C GLU A 275 18.40 -6.03 -4.52
N ARG A 276 17.54 -5.67 -3.56
CA ARG A 276 17.68 -4.48 -2.70
C ARG A 276 18.69 -4.69 -1.55
N GLY A 277 19.45 -5.77 -1.58
CA GLY A 277 20.48 -6.09 -0.58
C GLY A 277 19.93 -6.64 0.73
N LYS A 278 18.69 -7.13 0.77
CA LYS A 278 18.19 -7.90 1.93
C LYS A 278 18.65 -9.34 1.83
N ASN A 279 18.91 -9.94 2.99
CA ASN A 279 19.20 -11.37 3.11
C ASN A 279 18.06 -12.05 3.88
N PHE A 280 18.04 -13.38 3.90
CA PHE A 280 17.10 -14.11 4.75
C PHE A 280 17.19 -13.63 6.19
N PHE A 281 16.04 -13.29 6.78
CA PHE A 281 15.97 -13.05 8.21
C PHE A 281 15.92 -14.42 8.90
N THR A 282 16.79 -14.64 9.89
CA THR A 282 16.93 -15.95 10.55
C THR A 282 16.86 -15.83 12.07
N LYS A 283 16.46 -16.93 12.72
CA LYS A 283 16.38 -17.06 14.18
C LYS A 283 16.81 -18.43 14.68
N GLY A 284 17.27 -18.46 15.92
CA GLY A 284 17.62 -19.69 16.64
C GLY A 284 18.80 -20.42 15.98
N LYS A 285 20.00 -19.84 16.10
CA LYS A 285 21.21 -20.49 15.56
C LYS A 285 21.36 -21.88 16.18
N ILE A 286 21.48 -22.90 15.33
CA ILE A 286 21.69 -24.28 15.75
C ILE A 286 23.18 -24.39 16.09
N GLN A 287 23.51 -24.57 17.37
CA GLN A 287 24.87 -24.95 17.75
C GLN A 287 25.09 -26.38 17.30
N MET A 288 26.15 -26.59 16.52
CA MET A 288 26.69 -27.93 16.24
C MET A 288 27.27 -28.54 17.51
#